data_AF-A0A2R7NRI9-F1
#
_entry.id   AF-A0A2R7NRI9-F1
#
_cell.length_a   1.000
_cell.length_b   1.000
_cell.length_c   1.000
_cell.angle_alpha   90.00
_cell.angle_beta   90.00
_cell.angle_gamma   90.00
#
_symmetry.space_group_name_H-M   'P 1'
#
loop_
_entity.id
_entity.type
_entity.pdbx_description
1 polymer ?
#
loop_
_entity_poly.entity_id
_entity_poly.type
_entity_poly.pdbx_seq_one_letter_code
_entity_poly.pdbx_strand_id
1 'polypeptide(L)'
;IDTEENERMTSLTLPASDNIYKVTLNSGYIFPESNYRDNFLYAKGIFSNAKKIKLKLIKDIPNPEYNEIYISPRVRFNNTYDKFLLGVNLKNQSFFDQKFLYSVTPTYSTGTGKLTGSGAVSYSILPAESIIRSLTFGLSGSYFHYDYDLAYRKTSISSSINFRKNPRSTVSRGIGISYNYFERDLSPEMIADNDYSKYNLWSIGYGYSDSQMIHEKSFSLSAQGMEDFNKITAEGFYRWEFAPKQKLSLRLFAGYFLRNNTRNNLFDYGISRVSNYSFSYTLLGESASSGLLSQQFILADGGFKSFLPGTVNQWITSANVDSSIWKIFHVYADAGVYKNKDLPAKFIWDTGVKVRIIPDFLEVYFPIQSSLGFEPSFKDYGKRIRYTLILNLGSIINAARRGWY
;
A
#
# COMPACT_ATOMS: atom_id res chain seq x y z
N ILE A 1 2.97 21.17 52.56
CA ILE A 1 4.29 20.62 52.15
C ILE A 1 4.66 21.41 50.92
N ASP A 2 5.43 22.47 51.13
CA ASP A 2 5.93 23.33 50.05
C ASP A 2 6.83 22.47 49.16
N THR A 3 6.36 22.15 47.97
CA THR A 3 7.23 21.70 46.89
C THR A 3 7.78 22.94 46.23
N GLU A 4 9.05 23.22 46.49
CA GLU A 4 9.82 24.25 45.79
C GLU A 4 9.66 24.04 44.27
N GLU A 5 8.97 24.98 43.63
CA GLU A 5 8.91 25.09 42.18
C GLU A 5 10.34 25.24 41.66
N ASN A 6 10.83 24.22 40.94
CA ASN A 6 11.99 24.21 40.02
C ASN A 6 13.16 23.26 40.31
N GLU A 7 13.09 22.34 41.29
CA GLU A 7 14.03 21.20 41.28
C GLU A 7 13.68 20.23 40.14
N ARG A 8 14.32 20.41 38.98
CA ARG A 8 14.11 19.54 37.81
C ARG A 8 14.80 18.18 37.89
N MET A 9 15.76 18.00 38.81
CA MET A 9 16.49 16.75 38.98
C MET A 9 16.90 16.54 40.44
N THR A 10 16.30 15.55 41.08
CA THR A 10 16.76 15.01 42.36
C THR A 10 17.46 13.68 42.09
N SER A 11 18.72 13.55 42.49
CA SER A 11 19.48 12.31 42.35
C SER A 11 19.39 11.49 43.64
N LEU A 12 18.87 10.26 43.53
CA LEU A 12 18.85 9.29 44.63
C LEU A 12 19.90 8.22 44.37
N THR A 13 20.93 8.17 45.22
CA THR A 13 21.95 7.12 45.15
C THR A 13 21.50 5.94 46.01
N LEU A 14 21.20 4.82 45.36
CA LEU A 14 20.90 3.56 46.06
C LEU A 14 22.22 2.82 46.35
N PRO A 15 22.41 2.26 47.55
CA PRO A 15 23.61 1.49 47.86
C PRO A 15 23.69 0.27 46.93
N ALA A 16 24.85 0.05 46.31
CA ALA A 16 25.12 -1.12 45.50
C ALA A 16 25.20 -2.36 46.42
N SER A 17 24.03 -2.93 46.73
CA SER A 17 23.89 -4.15 47.51
C SER A 17 23.66 -5.34 46.58
N ASP A 18 24.32 -6.45 46.87
CA ASP A 18 24.09 -7.72 46.19
C ASP A 18 22.66 -8.27 46.35
N ASN A 19 21.80 -7.65 47.15
CA ASN A 19 20.44 -8.11 47.36
C ASN A 19 19.39 -7.32 46.57
N ILE A 20 19.77 -6.28 45.83
CA ILE A 20 18.83 -5.49 45.04
C ILE A 20 18.74 -6.08 43.63
N TYR A 21 17.56 -6.60 43.28
CA TYR A 21 17.30 -7.19 41.96
C TYR A 21 16.51 -6.26 41.02
N LYS A 22 15.62 -5.44 41.57
CA LYS A 22 14.72 -4.56 40.81
C LYS A 22 14.39 -3.32 41.63
N VAL A 23 14.41 -2.16 40.98
CA VAL A 23 13.93 -0.89 41.52
C VAL A 23 12.71 -0.48 40.70
N THR A 24 11.63 -0.13 41.40
CA THR A 24 10.37 0.32 40.78
C THR A 24 9.90 1.63 41.37
N LEU A 25 9.52 2.56 40.51
CA LEU A 25 8.86 3.81 40.87
C LEU A 25 7.38 3.75 40.45
N ASN A 26 6.50 4.46 41.14
CA ASN A 26 5.07 4.60 40.80
C ASN A 26 4.38 3.26 40.39
N SER A 27 4.61 2.18 41.15
CA SER A 27 4.13 0.83 40.80
C SER A 27 2.61 0.71 40.72
N GLY A 28 1.88 1.60 41.41
CA GLY A 28 0.42 1.66 41.39
C GLY A 28 -0.18 2.51 40.27
N TYR A 29 0.64 3.12 39.39
CA TYR A 29 0.19 4.07 38.36
C TYR A 29 -0.65 5.23 38.92
N ILE A 30 -0.40 5.60 40.18
CA ILE A 30 -1.18 6.59 40.93
C ILE A 30 -0.93 7.98 40.34
N PHE A 31 0.32 8.26 39.96
CA PHE A 31 0.68 9.51 39.30
C PHE A 31 0.61 9.37 37.78
N PRO A 32 -0.07 10.31 37.07
CA PRO A 32 -0.07 10.35 35.62
C PRO A 32 1.32 10.75 35.12
N GLU A 33 1.92 9.91 34.28
CA GLU A 33 3.24 10.14 33.71
C GLU A 33 3.22 9.94 32.19
N SER A 34 4.09 10.66 31.49
CA SER A 34 4.23 10.54 30.04
C SER A 34 4.91 9.23 29.64
N ASN A 35 5.75 8.66 30.51
CA ASN A 35 6.51 7.46 30.21
C ASN A 35 6.67 6.51 31.41
N TYR A 36 5.66 5.69 31.67
CA TYR A 36 5.71 4.62 32.67
C TYR A 36 6.81 3.58 32.46
N ARG A 37 7.47 3.58 31.30
CA ARG A 37 8.57 2.66 31.02
C ARG A 37 9.81 3.02 31.84
N ASP A 38 10.04 4.28 32.18
CA ASP A 38 11.28 4.67 32.87
C ASP A 38 11.26 4.30 34.36
N ASN A 39 10.11 3.83 34.87
CA ASN A 39 9.90 3.45 36.26
C ASN A 39 10.45 2.09 36.67
N PHE A 40 11.06 1.32 35.76
CA PHE A 40 11.52 -0.05 36.02
C PHE A 40 13.01 -0.20 35.70
N LEU A 41 13.81 -0.49 36.72
CA LEU A 41 15.24 -0.74 36.60
C LEU A 41 15.61 -2.11 37.17
N TYR A 42 16.37 -2.91 36.42
CA TYR A 42 16.88 -4.22 36.84
C TYR A 42 18.37 -4.13 37.15
N ALA A 43 18.76 -4.40 38.39
CA ALA A 43 20.12 -4.22 38.88
C ALA A 43 21.04 -5.46 38.70
N LYS A 44 20.49 -6.62 38.27
CA LYS A 44 21.24 -7.88 38.11
C LYS A 44 20.86 -8.66 36.84
N GLY A 45 21.83 -9.38 36.25
CA GLY A 45 21.67 -10.34 35.14
C GLY A 45 22.30 -9.90 33.81
N ILE A 46 22.23 -10.77 32.78
CA ILE A 46 22.76 -10.54 31.41
C ILE A 46 22.08 -9.35 30.71
N PHE A 47 20.96 -8.87 31.25
CA PHE A 47 20.23 -7.67 30.83
C PHE A 47 20.15 -6.62 31.95
N SER A 48 21.17 -6.49 32.81
CA SER A 48 21.22 -5.39 33.79
C SER A 48 21.04 -4.05 33.07
N ASN A 49 20.12 -3.21 33.56
CA ASN A 49 19.65 -1.95 32.93
C ASN A 49 18.84 -2.08 31.63
N ALA A 50 18.65 -3.29 31.08
CA ALA A 50 17.81 -3.54 29.90
C ALA A 50 16.53 -4.28 30.28
N LYS A 51 15.42 -3.90 29.63
CA LYS A 51 14.13 -4.56 29.88
C LYS A 51 14.11 -5.95 29.27
N LYS A 52 13.55 -6.89 30.04
CA LYS A 52 13.34 -8.26 29.59
C LYS A 52 12.42 -8.31 28.37
N ILE A 53 12.77 -9.15 27.41
CA ILE A 53 11.95 -9.41 26.23
C ILE A 53 10.83 -10.38 26.62
N LYS A 54 9.58 -10.03 26.28
CA LYS A 54 8.42 -10.89 26.50
C LYS A 54 7.73 -11.18 25.18
N LEU A 55 7.70 -12.45 24.78
CA LEU A 55 6.95 -12.88 23.60
C LEU A 55 5.47 -13.04 23.99
N LYS A 56 4.58 -12.44 23.21
CA LYS A 56 3.13 -12.59 23.37
C LYS A 56 2.49 -13.01 22.05
N LEU A 57 1.52 -13.91 22.12
CA LEU A 57 0.72 -14.29 20.96
C LEU A 57 -0.38 -13.23 20.78
N ILE A 58 -0.45 -12.63 19.59
CA ILE A 58 -1.43 -11.56 19.23
C ILE A 58 -1.19 -10.26 20.03
N LYS A 59 -1.75 -9.14 19.54
CA LYS A 59 -1.66 -7.82 20.16
C LYS A 59 -2.35 -7.80 21.53
N ASP A 60 -1.74 -7.10 22.49
CA ASP A 60 -2.25 -6.93 23.85
C ASP A 60 -1.96 -5.50 24.35
N ILE A 61 -2.52 -5.15 25.50
CA ILE A 61 -2.16 -3.94 26.25
C ILE A 61 -0.68 -4.07 26.66
N PRO A 62 0.16 -3.08 26.33
CA PRO A 62 1.59 -3.16 26.58
C PRO A 62 1.88 -3.06 28.07
N ASN A 63 2.61 -4.03 28.63
CA ASN A 63 3.15 -3.88 29.98
C ASN A 63 4.39 -2.98 29.95
N PRO A 64 4.39 -1.83 30.66
CA PRO A 64 5.54 -0.92 30.68
C PRO A 64 6.84 -1.55 31.17
N GLU A 65 6.80 -2.61 31.98
CA GLU A 65 7.97 -3.31 32.51
C GLU A 65 8.77 -4.07 31.44
N TYR A 66 8.11 -4.55 30.38
CA TYR A 66 8.71 -5.47 29.41
C TYR A 66 8.89 -4.84 28.01
N ASN A 67 9.80 -5.43 27.24
CA ASN A 67 9.87 -5.26 25.80
C ASN A 67 9.02 -6.35 25.14
N GLU A 68 7.77 -6.03 24.86
CA GLU A 68 6.83 -7.00 24.28
C GLU A 68 7.04 -7.13 22.77
N ILE A 69 7.17 -8.38 22.32
CA ILE A 69 7.17 -8.75 20.91
C ILE A 69 5.92 -9.58 20.66
N TYR A 70 5.02 -9.03 19.86
CA TYR A 70 3.80 -9.69 19.45
C TYR A 70 4.09 -10.59 18.25
N ILE A 71 3.78 -11.87 18.42
CA ILE A 71 3.87 -12.90 17.39
C ILE A 71 2.46 -13.10 16.84
N SER A 72 2.28 -12.84 15.56
CA SER A 72 1.01 -13.08 14.87
C SER A 72 1.22 -14.07 13.73
N PRO A 73 0.56 -15.25 13.72
CA PRO A 73 0.64 -16.14 12.57
C PRO A 73 0.09 -15.43 11.32
N ARG A 74 0.72 -15.67 10.18
CA ARG A 74 0.37 -15.03 8.91
C ARG A 74 0.26 -16.08 7.81
N VAL A 75 -0.94 -16.20 7.25
CA VAL A 75 -1.22 -17.02 6.08
C VAL A 75 -1.87 -16.11 5.05
N ARG A 76 -1.30 -16.03 3.85
CA ARG A 76 -1.84 -15.21 2.78
C ARG A 76 -1.48 -15.81 1.43
N PHE A 77 -2.40 -15.77 0.48
CA PHE A 77 -2.08 -16.02 -0.93
C PHE A 77 -1.40 -14.79 -1.54
N ASN A 78 -0.21 -14.95 -2.14
CA ASN A 78 0.54 -13.84 -2.73
C ASN A 78 0.25 -13.68 -4.22
N ASN A 79 0.65 -14.65 -5.03
CA ASN A 79 0.43 -14.72 -6.47
C ASN A 79 0.47 -16.20 -6.91
N THR A 80 0.31 -16.47 -8.21
CA THR A 80 0.28 -17.85 -8.74
C THR A 80 1.59 -18.60 -8.52
N TYR A 81 2.72 -17.87 -8.46
CA TYR A 81 4.06 -18.43 -8.33
C TYR A 81 4.39 -18.82 -6.89
N ASP A 82 4.21 -17.89 -5.95
CA ASP A 82 4.43 -18.12 -4.52
C ASP A 82 3.30 -18.93 -3.87
N LYS A 83 2.09 -18.90 -4.44
CA LYS A 83 0.87 -19.48 -3.87
C LYS A 83 0.62 -18.96 -2.45
N PHE A 84 0.55 -19.84 -1.46
CA PHE A 84 0.40 -19.44 -0.05
C PHE A 84 1.76 -19.15 0.58
N LEU A 85 1.83 -17.99 1.23
CA LEU A 85 2.92 -17.61 2.14
C LEU A 85 2.50 -17.94 3.57
N LEU A 86 3.26 -18.83 4.20
CA LEU A 86 3.04 -19.29 5.58
C LEU A 86 4.15 -18.75 6.46
N GLY A 87 3.83 -17.97 7.49
CA GLY A 87 4.86 -17.42 8.36
C GLY A 87 4.32 -16.78 9.61
N VAL A 88 5.18 -15.97 10.23
CA VAL A 88 4.85 -15.24 11.46
C VAL A 88 5.25 -13.79 11.29
N ASN A 89 4.47 -12.89 11.87
CA ASN A 89 4.76 -11.48 11.95
C ASN A 89 5.17 -11.15 13.39
N LEU A 90 6.43 -10.74 13.56
CA LEU A 90 7.03 -10.33 14.82
C LEU A 90 7.06 -8.80 14.86
N LYS A 91 6.35 -8.17 15.78
CA LYS A 91 6.22 -6.70 15.85
C LYS A 91 6.06 -6.22 17.29
N ASN A 92 6.37 -4.96 17.56
CA ASN A 92 6.06 -4.31 18.84
C ASN A 92 4.74 -3.52 18.85
N GLN A 93 4.01 -3.47 17.72
CA GLN A 93 2.80 -2.66 17.64
C GLN A 93 1.69 -3.21 18.57
N SER A 94 1.35 -2.43 19.59
CA SER A 94 0.28 -2.70 20.56
C SER A 94 -1.07 -2.09 20.13
N PHE A 95 -2.04 -2.02 21.05
CA PHE A 95 -3.27 -1.23 20.87
C PHE A 95 -3.06 0.29 20.96
N PHE A 96 -2.01 0.72 21.66
CA PHE A 96 -1.63 2.13 21.72
C PHE A 96 -0.56 2.45 20.68
N ASP A 97 -0.66 3.66 20.14
CA ASP A 97 0.32 4.18 19.20
C ASP A 97 1.67 4.38 19.90
N GLN A 98 2.72 3.88 19.27
CA GLN A 98 4.09 4.00 19.74
C GLN A 98 4.89 4.79 18.71
N LYS A 99 5.81 5.64 19.18
CA LYS A 99 6.68 6.43 18.30
C LYS A 99 7.56 5.52 17.44
N PHE A 100 8.17 4.51 18.06
CA PHE A 100 9.02 3.53 17.36
C PHE A 100 8.23 2.25 17.11
N LEU A 101 8.19 1.82 15.86
CA LEU A 101 7.56 0.57 15.44
C LEU A 101 8.54 -0.24 14.60
N TYR A 102 8.55 -1.55 14.81
CA TYR A 102 9.21 -2.50 13.92
C TYR A 102 8.27 -3.68 13.62
N SER A 103 8.49 -4.30 12.47
CA SER A 103 7.74 -5.47 12.03
C SER A 103 8.62 -6.31 11.12
N VAL A 104 8.89 -7.56 11.51
CA VAL A 104 9.62 -8.54 10.71
C VAL A 104 8.69 -9.70 10.42
N THR A 105 8.59 -10.09 9.15
CA THR A 105 7.64 -11.09 8.68
C THR A 105 8.34 -12.12 7.80
N PRO A 106 9.05 -13.08 8.38
CA PRO A 106 9.55 -14.23 7.63
C PRO A 106 8.36 -15.10 7.17
N THR A 107 8.38 -15.50 5.91
CA THR A 107 7.35 -16.35 5.30
C THR A 107 7.97 -17.44 4.44
N TYR A 108 7.37 -18.61 4.45
CA TYR A 108 7.71 -19.72 3.56
C TYR A 108 6.74 -19.73 2.38
N SER A 109 7.28 -19.77 1.16
CA SER A 109 6.48 -19.86 -0.07
C SER A 109 6.16 -21.32 -0.39
N THR A 110 4.88 -21.67 -0.37
CA THR A 110 4.42 -23.04 -0.73
C THR A 110 4.55 -23.34 -2.21
N GLY A 111 4.63 -22.31 -3.06
CA GLY A 111 4.83 -22.49 -4.49
C GLY A 111 6.28 -22.74 -4.88
N THR A 112 7.23 -21.93 -4.38
CA THR A 112 8.65 -22.05 -4.74
C THR A 112 9.49 -22.84 -3.73
N GLY A 113 8.95 -23.12 -2.54
CA GLY A 113 9.67 -23.77 -1.45
C GLY A 113 10.78 -22.92 -0.81
N LYS A 114 10.85 -21.62 -1.14
CA LYS A 114 11.89 -20.69 -0.65
C LYS A 114 11.39 -19.81 0.49
N LEU A 115 12.33 -19.34 1.33
CA LEU A 115 12.06 -18.34 2.34
C LEU A 115 11.92 -16.96 1.68
N THR A 116 10.83 -16.28 2.01
CA THR A 116 10.47 -14.92 1.57
C THR A 116 10.17 -14.07 2.79
N GLY A 117 9.91 -12.78 2.60
CA GLY A 117 9.40 -11.96 3.69
C GLY A 117 9.67 -10.48 3.55
N SER A 118 9.37 -9.77 4.63
CA SER A 118 9.56 -8.33 4.70
C SER A 118 9.90 -7.88 6.11
N GLY A 119 10.76 -6.87 6.22
CA GLY A 119 11.07 -6.16 7.45
C GLY A 119 10.80 -4.67 7.29
N ALA A 120 10.32 -4.02 8.35
CA ALA A 120 10.16 -2.57 8.37
C ALA A 120 10.42 -2.03 9.77
N VAL A 121 10.99 -0.84 9.83
CA VAL A 121 11.14 -0.01 11.02
C VAL A 121 10.60 1.38 10.71
N SER A 122 9.97 2.03 11.68
CA SER A 122 9.48 3.39 11.53
C SER A 122 9.54 4.15 12.84
N TYR A 123 9.80 5.45 12.74
CA TYR A 123 9.80 6.37 13.86
C TYR A 123 8.90 7.57 13.57
N SER A 124 7.94 7.82 14.45
CA SER A 124 6.95 8.88 14.33
C SER A 124 7.16 9.97 15.39
N ILE A 125 7.30 11.20 14.92
CA ILE A 125 7.33 12.42 15.72
C ILE A 125 5.93 13.04 15.67
N LEU A 126 5.40 13.42 16.84
CA LEU A 126 4.07 14.00 17.01
C LEU A 126 4.23 15.39 17.64
N PRO A 127 4.47 16.46 16.85
CA PRO A 127 4.66 17.80 17.40
C PRO A 127 3.39 18.29 18.11
N ALA A 128 3.54 18.82 19.32
CA ALA A 128 2.45 19.50 20.00
C ALA A 128 2.13 20.83 19.28
N GLU A 129 0.85 21.21 19.25
CA GLU A 129 0.40 22.54 18.79
C GLU A 129 0.85 22.96 17.37
N SER A 130 1.12 22.00 16.48
CA SER A 130 1.53 22.27 15.10
C SER A 130 0.42 22.04 14.08
N ILE A 131 0.60 22.59 12.87
CA ILE A 131 -0.13 22.19 11.65
C ILE A 131 0.22 20.76 11.21
N ILE A 132 1.37 20.24 11.63
CA ILE A 132 1.79 18.86 11.39
C ILE A 132 1.25 18.00 12.53
N ARG A 133 0.42 17.02 12.20
CA ARG A 133 -0.06 16.03 13.17
C ARG A 133 1.01 14.98 13.45
N SER A 134 1.68 14.50 12.41
CA SER A 134 2.73 13.50 12.54
C SER A 134 3.75 13.63 11.42
N LEU A 135 5.01 13.40 11.77
CA LEU A 135 6.12 13.21 10.84
C LEU A 135 6.68 11.81 11.07
N THR A 136 6.59 10.92 10.08
CA THR A 136 6.99 9.52 10.20
C THR A 136 8.09 9.21 9.22
N PHE A 137 9.22 8.72 9.73
CA PHE A 137 10.32 8.16 8.95
C PHE A 137 10.23 6.64 8.96
N GLY A 138 10.52 6.01 7.82
CA GLY A 138 10.43 4.56 7.68
C GLY A 138 11.55 4.00 6.81
N LEU A 139 12.05 2.83 7.20
CA LEU A 139 12.95 2.00 6.40
C LEU A 139 12.33 0.62 6.29
N SER A 140 12.24 0.07 5.09
CA SER A 140 11.73 -1.28 4.87
C SER A 140 12.50 -2.05 3.80
N GLY A 141 12.51 -3.36 3.94
CA GLY A 141 13.08 -4.31 2.99
C GLY A 141 12.10 -5.44 2.71
N SER A 142 12.08 -5.96 1.49
CA SER A 142 11.27 -7.13 1.13
C SER A 142 11.91 -7.99 0.05
N TYR A 143 11.57 -9.27 0.06
CA TYR A 143 11.99 -10.28 -0.91
C TYR A 143 10.83 -11.24 -1.22
N PHE A 144 10.41 -11.28 -2.48
CA PHE A 144 9.29 -12.10 -2.97
C PHE A 144 9.53 -12.56 -4.42
N HIS A 145 8.74 -13.50 -4.92
CA HIS A 145 8.80 -13.97 -6.30
C HIS A 145 7.75 -13.28 -7.15
N TYR A 146 8.11 -12.89 -8.37
CA TYR A 146 7.19 -12.29 -9.33
C TYR A 146 6.98 -13.17 -10.57
N ASP A 147 7.81 -14.19 -10.75
CA ASP A 147 7.62 -15.24 -11.77
C ASP A 147 8.17 -16.58 -11.25
N TYR A 148 8.05 -17.63 -12.05
CA TYR A 148 8.73 -18.89 -11.81
C TYR A 148 10.25 -18.67 -11.76
N ASP A 149 10.85 -19.00 -10.63
CA ASP A 149 12.29 -18.83 -10.34
C ASP A 149 12.85 -17.40 -10.41
N LEU A 150 12.01 -16.37 -10.60
CA LEU A 150 12.42 -14.97 -10.59
C LEU A 150 11.92 -14.26 -9.34
N ALA A 151 12.86 -13.66 -8.61
CA ALA A 151 12.59 -12.90 -7.41
C ALA A 151 12.94 -11.42 -7.57
N TYR A 152 12.38 -10.62 -6.66
CA TYR A 152 12.76 -9.23 -6.50
C TYR A 152 13.07 -8.90 -5.04
N ARG A 153 13.96 -7.94 -4.86
CA ARG A 153 14.33 -7.30 -3.61
C ARG A 153 13.99 -5.84 -3.71
N LYS A 154 13.34 -5.32 -2.68
CA LYS A 154 12.98 -3.91 -2.59
C LYS A 154 13.44 -3.36 -1.25
N THR A 155 14.23 -2.30 -1.29
CA THR A 155 14.62 -1.51 -0.13
C THR A 155 14.00 -0.12 -0.27
N SER A 156 13.30 0.35 0.76
CA SER A 156 12.58 1.61 0.73
C SER A 156 12.94 2.46 1.93
N ILE A 157 13.34 3.69 1.67
CA ILE A 157 13.46 4.76 2.68
C ILE A 157 12.30 5.71 2.42
N SER A 158 11.57 6.08 3.46
CA SER A 158 10.38 6.92 3.33
C SER A 158 10.29 7.93 4.46
N SER A 159 9.68 9.06 4.14
CA SER A 159 9.24 10.07 5.09
C SER A 159 7.84 10.52 4.72
N SER A 160 6.98 10.73 5.71
CA SER A 160 5.62 11.20 5.48
C SER A 160 5.21 12.21 6.53
N ILE A 161 4.47 13.23 6.08
CA ILE A 161 3.86 14.27 6.90
C ILE A 161 2.35 14.10 6.78
N ASN A 162 1.67 13.93 7.92
CA ASN A 162 0.23 14.04 7.99
C ASN A 162 -0.13 15.39 8.60
N PHE A 163 -0.98 16.15 7.92
CA PHE A 163 -1.44 17.44 8.45
C PHE A 163 -2.54 17.26 9.48
N ARG A 164 -2.61 18.21 10.41
CA ARG A 164 -3.65 18.28 11.44
C ARG A 164 -5.00 18.56 10.78
N LYS A 165 -6.01 17.89 11.30
CA LYS A 165 -7.41 18.05 10.89
C LYS A 165 -8.30 18.26 12.10
N ASN A 166 -9.47 18.84 11.89
CA ASN A 166 -10.51 18.84 12.91
C ASN A 166 -10.91 17.37 13.20
N PRO A 167 -10.96 16.92 14.47
CA PRO A 167 -11.36 15.56 14.82
C PRO A 167 -12.72 15.12 14.26
N ARG A 168 -13.64 16.07 14.03
CA ARG A 168 -14.96 15.81 13.43
C ARG A 168 -14.95 15.74 11.89
N SER A 169 -13.84 16.12 11.27
CA SER A 169 -13.70 16.11 9.81
C SER A 169 -13.15 14.79 9.28
N THR A 170 -13.74 14.32 8.20
CA THR A 170 -13.27 13.18 7.40
C THR A 170 -12.05 13.53 6.56
N VAL A 171 -11.76 14.83 6.37
CA VAL A 171 -10.66 15.32 5.51
C VAL A 171 -9.31 14.81 6.01
N SER A 172 -8.53 14.17 5.14
CA SER A 172 -7.15 13.78 5.39
C SER A 172 -6.24 14.39 4.34
N ARG A 173 -5.07 14.89 4.77
CA ARG A 173 -4.07 15.51 3.89
C ARG A 173 -2.69 15.08 4.33
N GLY A 174 -1.83 14.80 3.37
CA GLY A 174 -0.45 14.46 3.67
C GLY A 174 0.48 14.59 2.49
N ILE A 175 1.77 14.60 2.80
CA ILE A 175 2.86 14.54 1.83
C ILE A 175 3.68 13.30 2.16
N GLY A 176 4.02 12.52 1.14
CA GLY A 176 4.93 11.38 1.24
C GLY A 176 6.11 11.58 0.32
N ILE A 177 7.30 11.23 0.80
CA ILE A 177 8.53 11.14 0.02
C ILE A 177 9.08 9.74 0.23
N SER A 178 9.52 9.09 -0.84
CA SER A 178 10.19 7.81 -0.76
C SER A 178 11.31 7.68 -1.78
N TYR A 179 12.34 6.95 -1.38
CA TYR A 179 13.37 6.41 -2.23
C TYR A 179 13.25 4.89 -2.19
N ASN A 180 13.05 4.26 -3.34
CA ASN A 180 12.93 2.82 -3.45
C ASN A 180 14.04 2.31 -4.36
N TYR A 181 14.82 1.35 -3.89
CA TYR A 181 15.82 0.64 -4.67
C TYR A 181 15.33 -0.79 -4.94
N PHE A 182 15.39 -1.19 -6.20
CA PHE A 182 14.92 -2.49 -6.67
C PHE A 182 16.08 -3.27 -7.28
N GLU A 183 16.13 -4.55 -6.94
CA GLU A 183 16.93 -5.55 -7.64
C GLU A 183 16.00 -6.71 -8.00
N ARG A 184 15.96 -7.11 -9.25
CA ARG A 184 15.15 -8.25 -9.70
C ARG A 184 15.97 -9.16 -10.61
N ASP A 185 15.67 -10.43 -10.51
CA ASP A 185 16.18 -11.44 -11.44
C ASP A 185 15.54 -11.20 -12.81
N LEU A 186 16.22 -11.52 -13.91
CA LEU A 186 15.70 -11.37 -15.27
C LEU A 186 15.66 -12.73 -15.96
N SER A 187 14.61 -12.99 -16.74
CA SER A 187 14.58 -14.14 -17.65
C SER A 187 15.53 -13.92 -18.85
N PRO A 188 15.92 -14.98 -19.58
CA PRO A 188 16.70 -14.82 -20.81
C PRO A 188 16.05 -13.88 -21.84
N GLU A 189 14.71 -13.90 -21.95
CA GLU A 189 13.94 -13.00 -22.82
C GLU A 189 14.07 -11.55 -22.37
N MET A 190 13.96 -11.28 -21.06
CA MET A 190 14.11 -9.93 -20.52
C MET A 190 15.54 -9.40 -20.68
N ILE A 191 16.55 -10.27 -20.62
CA ILE A 191 17.95 -9.90 -20.89
C ILE A 191 18.11 -9.54 -22.38
N ALA A 192 17.50 -10.31 -23.29
CA ALA A 192 17.50 -10.00 -24.72
C ALA A 192 16.80 -8.66 -25.03
N ASP A 193 15.73 -8.35 -24.31
CA ASP A 193 14.99 -7.07 -24.40
C ASP A 193 15.66 -5.92 -23.64
N ASN A 194 16.88 -6.11 -23.12
CA ASN A 194 17.67 -5.13 -22.39
C ASN A 194 16.90 -4.52 -21.20
N ASP A 195 16.21 -5.36 -20.43
CA ASP A 195 15.38 -4.93 -19.30
C ASP A 195 16.19 -4.56 -18.05
N TYR A 196 15.58 -3.76 -17.17
CA TYR A 196 16.26 -3.21 -15.99
C TYR A 196 16.32 -4.25 -14.86
N SER A 197 17.49 -4.81 -14.58
CA SER A 197 17.69 -5.68 -13.40
C SER A 197 17.73 -4.89 -12.10
N LYS A 198 18.25 -3.65 -12.14
CA LYS A 198 18.38 -2.77 -10.98
C LYS A 198 17.98 -1.34 -11.33
N TYR A 199 17.23 -0.70 -10.44
CA TYR A 199 16.81 0.69 -10.61
C TYR A 199 16.36 1.30 -9.28
N ASN A 200 16.38 2.62 -9.23
CA ASN A 200 15.91 3.40 -8.09
C ASN A 200 14.80 4.37 -8.50
N LEU A 201 13.81 4.52 -7.63
CA LEU A 201 12.69 5.42 -7.81
C LEU A 201 12.63 6.40 -6.66
N TRP A 202 12.84 7.67 -6.97
CA TRP A 202 12.44 8.78 -6.11
C TRP A 202 10.97 9.06 -6.36
N SER A 203 10.17 9.22 -5.31
CA SER A 203 8.76 9.55 -5.43
C SER A 203 8.38 10.56 -4.36
N ILE A 204 7.70 11.63 -4.78
CA ILE A 204 7.06 12.61 -3.91
C ILE A 204 5.59 12.68 -4.28
N GLY A 205 4.72 12.68 -3.27
CA GLY A 205 3.28 12.69 -3.47
C GLY A 205 2.58 13.57 -2.45
N TYR A 206 1.59 14.31 -2.91
CA TYR A 206 0.59 14.98 -2.09
C TYR A 206 -0.74 14.26 -2.25
N GLY A 207 -1.42 13.99 -1.14
CA GLY A 207 -2.73 13.38 -1.11
C GLY A 207 -3.72 14.22 -0.32
N TYR A 208 -4.91 14.39 -0.87
CA TYR A 208 -6.10 14.93 -0.23
C TYR A 208 -7.22 13.90 -0.35
N SER A 209 -7.94 13.66 0.74
CA SER A 209 -9.17 12.84 0.72
C SER A 209 -10.20 13.43 1.67
N ASP A 210 -11.47 13.30 1.31
CA ASP A 210 -12.62 13.61 2.13
C ASP A 210 -13.64 12.49 1.95
N SER A 211 -13.68 11.57 2.90
CA SER A 211 -14.44 10.31 2.83
C SER A 211 -15.80 10.41 3.53
N GLN A 212 -16.64 11.37 3.11
CA GLN A 212 -18.01 11.43 3.63
C GLN A 212 -18.85 10.28 3.06
N MET A 213 -19.89 9.90 3.81
CA MET A 213 -20.74 8.74 3.45
C MET A 213 -21.46 8.94 2.11
N ILE A 214 -21.99 10.15 1.85
CA ILE A 214 -22.74 10.48 0.62
C ILE A 214 -21.80 10.94 -0.49
N HIS A 215 -20.80 11.76 -0.14
CA HIS A 215 -19.84 12.33 -1.08
C HIS A 215 -18.42 11.97 -0.66
N GLU A 216 -17.74 11.15 -1.46
CA GLU A 216 -16.32 10.91 -1.30
C GLU A 216 -15.56 11.65 -2.40
N LYS A 217 -14.52 12.38 -2.00
CA LYS A 217 -13.65 13.13 -2.90
C LYS A 217 -12.21 12.82 -2.56
N SER A 218 -11.37 12.55 -3.55
CA SER A 218 -9.93 12.52 -3.35
C SER A 218 -9.21 13.15 -4.51
N PHE A 219 -8.03 13.66 -4.20
CA PHE A 219 -7.10 14.21 -5.17
C PHE A 219 -5.70 13.79 -4.76
N SER A 220 -4.91 13.32 -5.71
CA SER A 220 -3.50 13.04 -5.52
C SER A 220 -2.67 13.62 -6.64
N LEU A 221 -1.52 14.17 -6.29
CA LEU A 221 -0.51 14.64 -7.22
C LEU A 221 0.81 14.00 -6.81
N SER A 222 1.49 13.35 -7.73
CA SER A 222 2.79 12.73 -7.46
C SER A 222 3.77 12.98 -8.59
N ALA A 223 5.04 13.12 -8.23
CA ALA A 223 6.15 13.12 -9.16
C ALA A 223 7.07 11.93 -8.84
N GLN A 224 7.51 11.23 -9.87
CA GLN A 224 8.46 10.14 -9.77
C GLN A 224 9.66 10.41 -10.67
N GLY A 225 10.85 10.17 -10.15
CA GLY A 225 12.12 10.39 -10.84
C GLY A 225 13.04 9.18 -10.75
N MET A 226 13.71 8.91 -11.85
CA MET A 226 14.80 7.96 -12.04
C MET A 226 15.85 8.62 -12.95
N GLU A 227 17.03 8.01 -13.08
CA GLU A 227 18.04 8.42 -14.06
C GLU A 227 17.44 8.61 -15.47
N ASP A 228 16.64 7.66 -15.97
CA ASP A 228 16.16 7.70 -17.36
C ASP A 228 14.86 8.49 -17.55
N PHE A 229 14.04 8.68 -16.50
CA PHE A 229 12.75 9.36 -16.65
C PHE A 229 12.37 10.23 -15.45
N ASN A 230 11.54 11.23 -15.73
CA ASN A 230 10.82 11.98 -14.71
C ASN A 230 9.37 12.08 -15.18
N LYS A 231 8.43 11.69 -14.33
CA LYS A 231 7.00 11.72 -14.65
C LYS A 231 6.17 12.28 -13.52
N ILE A 232 5.10 12.97 -13.89
CA ILE A 232 4.12 13.54 -12.98
C ILE A 232 2.78 12.87 -13.25
N THR A 233 2.07 12.57 -12.17
CA THR A 233 0.77 11.92 -12.20
C THR A 233 -0.19 12.69 -11.31
N ALA A 234 -1.37 12.98 -11.82
CA ALA A 234 -2.47 13.57 -11.07
C ALA A 234 -3.70 12.66 -11.20
N GLU A 235 -4.39 12.45 -10.09
CA GLU A 235 -5.65 11.70 -10.05
C GLU A 235 -6.67 12.46 -9.21
N GLY A 236 -7.86 12.63 -9.77
CA GLY A 236 -9.04 13.12 -9.06
C GLY A 236 -10.10 12.05 -9.05
N PHE A 237 -10.73 11.83 -7.90
CA PHE A 237 -11.80 10.86 -7.75
C PHE A 237 -12.98 11.47 -7.00
N TYR A 238 -14.17 11.19 -7.48
CA TYR A 238 -15.42 11.60 -6.88
C TYR A 238 -16.41 10.44 -6.89
N ARG A 239 -17.01 10.16 -5.73
CA ARG A 239 -18.10 9.19 -5.61
C ARG A 239 -19.30 9.82 -4.92
N TRP A 240 -20.46 9.62 -5.50
CA TRP A 240 -21.74 10.06 -4.98
C TRP A 240 -22.66 8.86 -4.77
N GLU A 241 -23.07 8.63 -3.52
CA GLU A 241 -24.16 7.70 -3.19
C GLU A 241 -25.49 8.44 -3.29
N PHE A 242 -26.15 8.34 -4.45
CA PHE A 242 -27.35 9.11 -4.77
C PHE A 242 -28.66 8.45 -4.29
N ALA A 243 -28.62 7.15 -4.06
CA ALA A 243 -29.67 6.38 -3.40
C ALA A 243 -29.02 5.26 -2.58
N PRO A 244 -29.73 4.65 -1.60
CA PRO A 244 -29.15 3.59 -0.78
C PRO A 244 -28.53 2.49 -1.64
N LYS A 245 -27.22 2.26 -1.47
CA LYS A 245 -26.42 1.27 -2.24
C LYS A 245 -26.26 1.57 -3.74
N GLN A 246 -26.71 2.72 -4.24
CA GLN A 246 -26.50 3.15 -5.62
C GLN A 246 -25.47 4.27 -5.67
N LYS A 247 -24.37 3.99 -6.36
CA LYS A 247 -23.19 4.86 -6.42
C LYS A 247 -22.87 5.23 -7.85
N LEU A 248 -22.52 6.50 -8.03
CA LEU A 248 -21.87 7.04 -9.22
C LEU A 248 -20.43 7.37 -8.85
N SER A 249 -19.47 6.86 -9.61
CA SER A 249 -18.04 7.13 -9.45
C SER A 249 -17.48 7.76 -10.71
N LEU A 250 -16.71 8.82 -10.53
CA LEU A 250 -15.95 9.51 -11.56
C LEU A 250 -14.48 9.52 -11.14
N ARG A 251 -13.60 9.06 -12.02
CA ARG A 251 -12.15 9.17 -11.88
C ARG A 251 -11.61 9.96 -13.05
N LEU A 252 -10.72 10.90 -12.76
CA LEU A 252 -9.92 11.63 -13.74
C LEU A 252 -8.46 11.30 -13.48
N PHE A 253 -7.73 10.91 -14.51
CA PHE A 253 -6.32 10.61 -14.43
C PHE A 253 -5.56 11.42 -15.47
N ALA A 254 -4.41 11.95 -15.09
CA ALA A 254 -3.48 12.60 -16.01
C ALA A 254 -2.05 12.17 -15.67
N GLY A 255 -1.33 11.65 -16.65
CA GLY A 255 0.07 11.27 -16.56
C GLY A 255 0.89 12.01 -17.62
N TYR A 256 2.04 12.55 -17.23
CA TYR A 256 2.94 13.27 -18.13
C TYR A 256 4.40 12.92 -17.85
N PHE A 257 5.16 12.58 -18.88
CA PHE A 257 6.61 12.43 -18.82
C PHE A 257 7.28 13.77 -19.13
N LEU A 258 7.92 14.38 -18.12
CA LEU A 258 8.79 15.54 -18.30
C LEU A 258 10.05 15.16 -19.10
N ARG A 259 10.58 13.97 -18.81
CA ARG A 259 11.69 13.35 -19.53
C ARG A 259 11.42 11.85 -19.57
N ASN A 260 11.64 11.22 -20.71
CA ASN A 260 11.59 9.77 -20.84
C ASN A 260 12.67 9.29 -21.80
N ASN A 261 13.78 8.75 -21.31
CA ASN A 261 14.84 8.17 -22.12
C ASN A 261 15.04 6.69 -21.76
N THR A 262 13.96 6.01 -21.35
CA THR A 262 14.02 4.60 -20.97
C THR A 262 14.38 3.73 -22.15
N ARG A 263 15.08 2.62 -21.87
CA ARG A 263 15.54 1.65 -22.88
C ARG A 263 14.40 0.79 -23.42
N ASN A 264 13.30 0.69 -22.66
CA ASN A 264 12.12 -0.08 -22.99
C ASN A 264 10.85 0.54 -22.36
N ASN A 265 9.72 -0.15 -22.50
CA ASN A 265 8.39 0.34 -22.09
C ASN A 265 8.05 0.02 -20.62
N LEU A 266 8.99 -0.47 -19.82
CA LEU A 266 8.74 -0.90 -18.44
C LEU A 266 8.13 0.21 -17.58
N PHE A 267 8.49 1.46 -17.80
CA PHE A 267 8.04 2.58 -16.96
C PHE A 267 6.89 3.39 -17.55
N ASP A 268 6.43 3.03 -18.75
CA ASP A 268 5.34 3.68 -19.46
C ASP A 268 4.02 3.60 -18.66
N TYR A 269 3.14 4.57 -18.90
CA TYR A 269 1.78 4.48 -18.38
C TYR A 269 0.99 3.40 -19.11
N GLY A 270 0.23 2.63 -18.35
CA GLY A 270 -0.71 1.64 -18.88
C GLY A 270 -1.99 2.27 -19.42
N ILE A 271 -2.48 1.82 -20.58
CA ILE A 271 -3.83 2.14 -21.05
C ILE A 271 -4.83 1.21 -20.37
N SER A 272 -4.73 -0.09 -20.67
CA SER A 272 -5.58 -1.15 -20.15
C SER A 272 -4.83 -2.05 -19.15
N ARG A 273 -3.52 -2.23 -19.33
CA ARG A 273 -2.64 -3.01 -18.44
C ARG A 273 -1.59 -2.10 -17.84
N VAL A 274 -1.48 -2.12 -16.51
CA VAL A 274 -0.47 -1.35 -15.78
C VAL A 274 0.87 -2.06 -15.78
N SER A 275 1.95 -1.28 -15.79
CA SER A 275 3.27 -1.81 -15.49
C SER A 275 3.50 -1.79 -13.99
N ASN A 276 3.75 -2.96 -13.40
CA ASN A 276 3.99 -3.09 -11.95
C ASN A 276 5.48 -2.99 -11.58
N TYR A 277 6.23 -2.12 -12.24
CA TYR A 277 7.66 -1.90 -11.99
C TYR A 277 7.97 -1.42 -10.55
N SER A 278 6.99 -0.99 -9.76
CA SER A 278 7.21 -0.62 -8.35
C SER A 278 6.87 -1.75 -7.36
N PHE A 279 6.37 -2.89 -7.87
CA PHE A 279 5.80 -4.00 -7.11
C PHE A 279 4.81 -3.50 -6.05
N SER A 280 3.95 -2.56 -6.45
CA SER A 280 2.97 -1.92 -5.56
C SER A 280 1.56 -2.49 -5.77
N TYR A 281 1.31 -3.08 -6.93
CA TYR A 281 0.07 -3.76 -7.23
C TYR A 281 0.16 -5.24 -6.87
N THR A 282 -0.96 -5.83 -6.43
CA THR A 282 -1.06 -7.27 -6.17
C THR A 282 -1.64 -7.96 -7.40
N LEU A 283 -0.78 -8.35 -8.35
CA LEU A 283 -1.20 -9.15 -9.50
C LEU A 283 -1.06 -10.64 -9.18
N LEU A 284 -2.04 -11.43 -9.61
CA LEU A 284 -2.03 -12.89 -9.50
C LEU A 284 -1.03 -13.51 -10.48
N GLY A 285 -0.80 -12.86 -11.62
CA GLY A 285 0.24 -13.23 -12.59
C GLY A 285 0.93 -11.97 -13.09
N GLU A 286 2.00 -11.56 -12.41
CA GLU A 286 2.82 -10.40 -12.79
C GLU A 286 3.34 -10.53 -14.23
N SER A 287 3.95 -11.68 -14.55
CA SER A 287 4.50 -11.97 -15.88
C SER A 287 3.51 -12.66 -16.83
N ALA A 288 2.25 -12.87 -16.43
CA ALA A 288 1.30 -13.58 -17.26
C ALA A 288 0.90 -12.75 -18.50
N SER A 289 1.20 -13.27 -19.69
CA SER A 289 0.87 -12.65 -20.98
C SER A 289 -0.43 -13.16 -21.59
N SER A 290 -0.96 -14.29 -21.11
CA SER A 290 -2.18 -14.91 -21.63
C SER A 290 -2.96 -15.69 -20.56
N GLY A 291 -4.18 -16.09 -20.91
CA GLY A 291 -5.07 -16.87 -20.05
C GLY A 291 -5.81 -16.01 -19.01
N LEU A 292 -6.39 -16.67 -18.01
CA LEU A 292 -7.19 -16.00 -16.97
C LEU A 292 -6.34 -14.99 -16.18
N LEU A 293 -5.07 -15.32 -15.88
CA LEU A 293 -4.21 -14.45 -15.07
C LEU A 293 -3.94 -13.08 -15.71
N SER A 294 -3.85 -13.00 -17.04
CA SER A 294 -3.65 -11.73 -17.75
C SER A 294 -4.93 -10.88 -17.82
N GLN A 295 -6.10 -11.45 -17.51
CA GLN A 295 -7.40 -10.75 -17.50
C GLN A 295 -7.63 -9.90 -16.26
N GLN A 296 -6.73 -9.95 -15.28
CA GLN A 296 -6.87 -9.15 -14.08
C GLN A 296 -6.88 -7.65 -14.43
N PHE A 297 -7.85 -6.94 -13.86
CA PHE A 297 -8.00 -5.50 -13.95
C PHE A 297 -7.60 -4.84 -12.63
N ILE A 298 -6.75 -3.82 -12.76
CA ILE A 298 -6.38 -2.91 -11.70
C ILE A 298 -6.69 -1.51 -12.18
N LEU A 299 -7.49 -0.78 -11.40
CA LEU A 299 -7.82 0.60 -11.67
C LEU A 299 -6.63 1.50 -11.34
N ALA A 300 -5.73 1.65 -12.30
CA ALA A 300 -4.56 2.50 -12.24
C ALA A 300 -4.21 2.99 -13.66
N ASP A 301 -3.39 4.04 -13.75
CA ASP A 301 -3.07 4.74 -14.99
C ASP A 301 -4.33 5.10 -15.80
N GLY A 302 -4.37 4.73 -17.09
CA GLY A 302 -5.50 4.98 -17.98
C GLY A 302 -6.83 4.36 -17.51
N GLY A 303 -6.78 3.24 -16.79
CA GLY A 303 -7.95 2.62 -16.15
C GLY A 303 -8.99 2.04 -17.11
N PHE A 304 -8.63 1.78 -18.37
CA PHE A 304 -9.54 1.21 -19.38
C PHE A 304 -9.83 -0.26 -19.09
N LYS A 305 -11.11 -0.64 -19.11
CA LYS A 305 -11.55 -2.00 -18.81
C LYS A 305 -11.56 -2.91 -20.03
N SER A 306 -11.44 -2.35 -21.23
CA SER A 306 -11.24 -3.12 -22.47
C SER A 306 -9.76 -3.31 -22.75
N PHE A 307 -9.40 -4.40 -23.43
CA PHE A 307 -8.01 -4.66 -23.82
C PHE A 307 -7.60 -3.81 -25.02
N LEU A 308 -7.27 -2.55 -24.73
CA LEU A 308 -6.67 -1.64 -25.69
C LEU A 308 -5.16 -1.87 -25.72
N PRO A 309 -4.57 -2.21 -26.88
CA PRO A 309 -3.15 -2.48 -26.99
C PRO A 309 -2.31 -1.20 -26.85
N GLY A 310 -1.11 -1.36 -26.28
CA GLY A 310 -0.11 -0.31 -26.21
C GLY A 310 0.12 0.27 -24.82
N THR A 311 1.22 1.01 -24.72
CA THR A 311 1.68 1.76 -23.55
C THR A 311 1.87 3.22 -23.93
N VAL A 312 1.96 4.09 -22.93
CA VAL A 312 2.09 5.53 -23.13
C VAL A 312 3.40 6.07 -22.55
N ASN A 313 4.24 6.63 -23.42
CA ASN A 313 5.59 7.06 -23.10
C ASN A 313 5.77 8.61 -23.05
N GLN A 314 4.72 9.38 -23.37
CA GLN A 314 4.75 10.84 -23.30
C GLN A 314 3.66 11.41 -22.38
N TRP A 315 2.38 11.28 -22.72
CA TRP A 315 1.30 11.72 -21.81
C TRP A 315 -0.03 11.03 -22.09
N ILE A 316 -0.83 10.89 -21.04
CA ILE A 316 -2.19 10.34 -21.09
C ILE A 316 -3.11 11.16 -20.20
N THR A 317 -4.35 11.32 -20.61
CA THR A 317 -5.44 11.80 -19.76
C THR A 317 -6.64 10.91 -19.98
N SER A 318 -7.28 10.44 -18.91
CA SER A 318 -8.47 9.63 -18.98
C SER A 318 -9.52 10.03 -17.96
N ALA A 319 -10.76 9.74 -18.29
CA ALA A 319 -11.94 9.85 -17.46
C ALA A 319 -12.62 8.49 -17.43
N ASN A 320 -12.89 7.98 -16.23
CA ASN A 320 -13.60 6.73 -16.00
C ASN A 320 -14.87 7.02 -15.23
N VAL A 321 -16.02 6.60 -15.76
CA VAL A 321 -17.33 6.73 -15.12
C VAL A 321 -17.86 5.34 -14.82
N ASP A 322 -18.36 5.13 -13.61
CA ASP A 322 -19.02 3.90 -13.18
C ASP A 322 -20.31 4.25 -12.46
N SER A 323 -21.43 3.62 -12.86
CA SER A 323 -22.73 3.85 -12.24
C SER A 323 -23.46 2.55 -11.96
N SER A 324 -24.15 2.52 -10.82
CA SER A 324 -24.99 1.38 -10.41
C SER A 324 -26.34 1.46 -11.13
N ILE A 325 -26.75 0.39 -11.82
CA ILE A 325 -28.08 0.32 -12.45
C ILE A 325 -29.01 -0.51 -11.57
N TRP A 326 -28.61 -1.75 -11.25
CA TRP A 326 -29.46 -2.68 -10.53
C TRP A 326 -28.66 -3.70 -9.73
N LYS A 327 -28.75 -3.62 -8.40
CA LYS A 327 -28.08 -4.53 -7.45
C LYS A 327 -26.59 -4.73 -7.79
N ILE A 328 -26.25 -5.87 -8.37
CA ILE A 328 -24.89 -6.27 -8.74
C ILE A 328 -24.46 -5.75 -10.12
N PHE A 329 -25.39 -5.25 -10.94
CA PHE A 329 -25.13 -4.76 -12.28
C PHE A 329 -24.85 -3.26 -12.29
N HIS A 330 -23.72 -2.94 -12.89
CA HIS A 330 -23.20 -1.61 -13.09
C HIS A 330 -22.91 -1.40 -14.57
N VAL A 331 -22.88 -0.15 -15.00
CA VAL A 331 -22.33 0.23 -16.30
C VAL A 331 -21.12 1.12 -16.09
N TYR A 332 -20.20 1.04 -17.04
CA TYR A 332 -19.05 1.91 -17.06
C TYR A 332 -18.86 2.50 -18.45
N ALA A 333 -18.23 3.66 -18.48
CA ALA A 333 -17.75 4.31 -19.69
C ALA A 333 -16.39 4.95 -19.38
N ASP A 334 -15.39 4.63 -20.20
CA ASP A 334 -14.06 5.21 -20.11
C ASP A 334 -13.77 6.00 -21.39
N ALA A 335 -13.12 7.15 -21.25
CA ALA A 335 -12.66 7.96 -22.37
C ALA A 335 -11.31 8.57 -22.05
N GLY A 336 -10.47 8.79 -23.06
CA GLY A 336 -9.15 9.36 -22.84
C GLY A 336 -8.42 9.70 -24.11
N VAL A 337 -7.38 10.49 -23.95
CA VAL A 337 -6.44 10.86 -25.02
C VAL A 337 -5.05 10.53 -24.52
N TYR A 338 -4.25 9.94 -25.39
CA TYR A 338 -2.85 9.71 -25.10
C TYR A 338 -1.98 10.07 -26.30
N LYS A 339 -0.71 10.32 -26.02
CA LYS A 339 0.31 10.58 -27.04
C LYS A 339 1.57 9.82 -26.68
N ASN A 340 2.19 9.25 -27.71
CA ASN A 340 3.55 8.72 -27.67
C ASN A 340 4.48 9.64 -28.46
N LYS A 341 5.76 9.58 -28.13
CA LYS A 341 6.81 10.27 -28.90
C LYS A 341 6.68 9.91 -30.39
N ASP A 342 6.83 10.93 -31.23
CA ASP A 342 6.81 10.82 -32.69
C ASP A 342 5.51 10.27 -33.29
N LEU A 343 4.46 10.13 -32.48
CA LEU A 343 3.14 9.71 -32.91
C LEU A 343 2.09 10.80 -32.62
N PRO A 344 1.05 10.92 -33.48
CA PRO A 344 -0.05 11.82 -33.20
C PRO A 344 -0.83 11.38 -31.95
N ALA A 345 -1.46 12.33 -31.28
CA ALA A 345 -2.35 12.03 -30.16
C ALA A 345 -3.54 11.18 -30.65
N LYS A 346 -3.93 10.19 -29.86
CA LYS A 346 -5.03 9.27 -30.16
C LYS A 346 -6.09 9.38 -29.09
N PHE A 347 -7.34 9.55 -29.52
CA PHE A 347 -8.51 9.45 -28.66
C PHE A 347 -8.94 7.97 -28.58
N ILE A 348 -9.22 7.52 -27.37
CA ILE A 348 -9.70 6.18 -27.07
C ILE A 348 -10.86 6.24 -26.08
N TRP A 349 -11.74 5.25 -26.17
CA TRP A 349 -12.90 5.12 -25.32
C TRP A 349 -13.36 3.67 -25.27
N ASP A 350 -14.05 3.33 -24.18
CA ASP A 350 -14.79 2.09 -24.07
C ASP A 350 -16.06 2.24 -23.21
N THR A 351 -16.95 1.26 -23.34
CA THR A 351 -18.14 1.11 -22.51
C THR A 351 -18.41 -0.37 -22.27
N GLY A 352 -19.09 -0.66 -21.17
CA GLY A 352 -19.48 -2.02 -20.86
C GLY A 352 -20.31 -2.17 -19.60
N VAL A 353 -20.56 -3.42 -19.25
CA VAL A 353 -21.29 -3.81 -18.05
C VAL A 353 -20.31 -4.39 -17.06
N LYS A 354 -20.43 -3.99 -15.79
CA LYS A 354 -19.71 -4.56 -14.67
C LYS A 354 -20.68 -5.35 -13.80
N VAL A 355 -20.30 -6.57 -13.43
CA VAL A 355 -21.02 -7.41 -12.49
C VAL A 355 -20.21 -7.52 -11.21
N ARG A 356 -20.76 -6.99 -10.13
CA ARG A 356 -20.19 -7.04 -8.78
C ARG A 356 -20.69 -8.28 -8.06
N ILE A 357 -19.97 -9.39 -8.21
CA ILE A 357 -20.33 -10.67 -7.58
C ILE A 357 -20.21 -10.57 -6.07
N ILE A 358 -19.07 -10.06 -5.59
CA ILE A 358 -18.85 -9.74 -4.17
C ILE A 358 -18.33 -8.30 -4.11
N PRO A 359 -19.07 -7.37 -3.46
CA PRO A 359 -18.66 -5.97 -3.39
C PRO A 359 -17.22 -5.79 -2.93
N ASP A 360 -16.47 -4.99 -3.70
CA ASP A 360 -15.07 -4.63 -3.45
C ASP A 360 -14.10 -5.82 -3.35
N PHE A 361 -14.50 -7.01 -3.82
CA PHE A 361 -13.71 -8.23 -3.73
C PHE A 361 -13.58 -8.94 -5.08
N LEU A 362 -14.72 -9.21 -5.74
CA LEU A 362 -14.77 -9.88 -7.03
C LEU A 362 -15.74 -9.12 -7.95
N GLU A 363 -15.16 -8.45 -8.93
CA GLU A 363 -15.90 -7.71 -9.97
C GLU A 363 -15.48 -8.22 -11.34
N VAL A 364 -16.44 -8.42 -12.24
CA VAL A 364 -16.20 -8.88 -13.61
C VAL A 364 -16.68 -7.81 -14.57
N TYR A 365 -15.88 -7.51 -15.58
CA TYR A 365 -16.09 -6.47 -16.56
C TYR A 365 -16.32 -7.10 -17.93
N PHE A 366 -17.43 -6.75 -18.55
CA PHE A 366 -17.86 -7.19 -19.86
C PHE A 366 -17.81 -5.99 -20.81
N PRO A 367 -16.71 -5.80 -21.56
CA PRO A 367 -16.64 -4.79 -22.63
C PRO A 367 -17.76 -4.98 -23.64
N ILE A 368 -18.39 -3.89 -24.07
CA ILE A 368 -19.44 -3.93 -25.10
C ILE A 368 -18.98 -3.19 -26.34
N GLN A 369 -18.53 -1.95 -26.18
CA GLN A 369 -18.04 -1.13 -27.28
C GLN A 369 -16.71 -0.52 -26.87
N SER A 370 -15.74 -0.52 -27.78
CA SER A 370 -14.47 0.14 -27.57
C SER A 370 -13.97 0.80 -28.85
N SER A 371 -12.82 1.46 -28.77
CA SER A 371 -12.11 1.98 -29.94
C SER A 371 -11.69 0.90 -30.94
N LEU A 372 -11.77 -0.39 -30.58
CA LEU A 372 -11.56 -1.52 -31.49
C LEU A 372 -12.84 -1.91 -32.26
N GLY A 373 -14.01 -1.49 -31.79
CA GLY A 373 -15.31 -1.86 -32.36
C GLY A 373 -16.27 -2.46 -31.33
N PHE A 374 -17.23 -3.25 -31.81
CA PHE A 374 -18.18 -3.98 -30.97
C PHE A 374 -17.51 -5.23 -30.40
N GLU A 375 -17.13 -5.20 -29.12
CA GLU A 375 -16.30 -6.23 -28.50
C GLU A 375 -16.94 -7.64 -28.55
N PRO A 376 -18.26 -7.82 -28.35
CA PRO A 376 -18.88 -9.15 -28.40
C PRO A 376 -18.88 -9.84 -29.77
N SER A 377 -18.60 -9.14 -30.89
CA SER A 377 -18.49 -9.80 -32.20
C SER A 377 -17.13 -10.45 -32.44
N PHE A 378 -16.12 -10.15 -31.61
CA PHE A 378 -14.82 -10.79 -31.75
C PHE A 378 -14.86 -12.25 -31.29
N LYS A 379 -14.23 -13.14 -32.06
CA LYS A 379 -14.16 -14.58 -31.76
C LYS A 379 -13.51 -14.88 -30.41
N ASP A 380 -12.65 -13.99 -29.92
CA ASP A 380 -11.92 -14.10 -28.67
C ASP A 380 -12.53 -13.27 -27.53
N TYR A 381 -13.83 -12.92 -27.61
CA TYR A 381 -14.50 -12.11 -26.58
C TYR A 381 -14.32 -12.64 -25.14
N GLY A 382 -14.34 -13.96 -24.95
CA GLY A 382 -14.05 -14.58 -23.65
C GLY A 382 -12.68 -14.24 -23.08
N LYS A 383 -11.67 -14.01 -23.94
CA LYS A 383 -10.33 -13.55 -23.54
C LYS A 383 -10.28 -12.06 -23.19
N ARG A 384 -11.30 -11.30 -23.58
CA ARG A 384 -11.39 -9.84 -23.40
C ARG A 384 -12.16 -9.44 -22.13
N ILE A 385 -12.94 -10.35 -21.56
CA ILE A 385 -13.56 -10.19 -20.24
C ILE A 385 -12.45 -10.01 -19.20
N ARG A 386 -12.65 -9.06 -18.28
CA ARG A 386 -11.68 -8.77 -17.22
C ARG A 386 -12.28 -8.98 -15.85
N TYR A 387 -11.43 -9.13 -14.84
CA TYR A 387 -11.89 -9.23 -13.47
C TYR A 387 -10.96 -8.51 -12.49
N THR A 388 -11.53 -7.98 -11.42
CA THR A 388 -10.78 -7.54 -10.24
C THR A 388 -10.99 -8.57 -9.14
N LEU A 389 -9.90 -9.10 -8.60
CA LEU A 389 -9.91 -10.02 -7.46
C LEU A 389 -8.98 -9.49 -6.38
N ILE A 390 -9.53 -9.12 -5.22
CA ILE A 390 -8.76 -8.62 -4.07
C ILE A 390 -8.72 -9.68 -2.98
N LEU A 391 -7.69 -10.53 -2.98
CA LEU A 391 -7.52 -11.64 -2.02
C LEU A 391 -7.04 -11.18 -0.63
N ASN A 392 -7.78 -10.27 0.01
CA ASN A 392 -7.60 -9.93 1.41
C ASN A 392 -8.67 -10.63 2.26
N LEU A 393 -8.27 -11.60 3.08
CA LEU A 393 -9.15 -12.32 4.01
C LEU A 393 -9.95 -11.36 4.91
N GLY A 394 -9.38 -10.20 5.27
CA GLY A 394 -10.08 -9.15 6.01
C GLY A 394 -11.24 -8.52 5.22
N SER A 395 -11.08 -8.34 3.91
CA SER A 395 -12.16 -7.86 3.02
C SER A 395 -13.28 -8.89 2.88
N ILE A 396 -12.96 -10.19 2.81
CA ILE A 396 -13.94 -11.28 2.79
C ILE A 396 -14.74 -11.33 4.09
N ILE A 397 -14.05 -11.29 5.24
CA ILE A 397 -14.69 -11.30 6.56
C ILE A 397 -15.56 -10.05 6.74
N ASN A 398 -15.10 -8.88 6.29
CA ASN A 398 -15.90 -7.65 6.33
C ASN A 398 -17.08 -7.68 5.36
N ALA A 399 -16.94 -8.27 4.17
CA ALA A 399 -18.04 -8.48 3.22
C ALA A 399 -19.09 -9.46 3.79
N ALA A 400 -18.66 -10.57 4.40
CA ALA A 400 -19.53 -11.51 5.09
C ALA A 400 -20.25 -10.86 6.28
N ARG A 401 -19.55 -10.04 7.08
CA ARG A 401 -20.13 -9.27 8.20
C ARG A 401 -21.15 -8.22 7.75
N ARG A 402 -21.00 -7.65 6.55
CA ARG A 402 -21.94 -6.68 5.98
C ARG A 402 -23.20 -7.33 5.36
N GLY A 403 -23.24 -8.66 5.29
CA GLY A 403 -24.34 -9.44 4.73
C GLY A 403 -24.36 -9.40 3.20
N TRP A 404 -24.64 -10.55 2.59
CA TRP A 404 -25.02 -10.64 1.18
C TRP A 404 -26.49 -10.21 1.07
N TYR A 405 -26.79 -9.15 0.31
CA TYR A 405 -28.16 -8.69 0.07
C TYR A 405 -28.38 -8.33 -1.40
#